data_AF-A0A134CLS5-F1
#
_entry.id   AF-A0A134CLS5-F1
#
_cell.length_a   1.000
_cell.length_b   1.000
_cell.length_c   1.000
_cell.angle_alpha   90.00
_cell.angle_beta   90.00
_cell.angle_gamma   90.00
#
_symmetry.space_group_name_H-M   'P 1'
#
loop_
_entity.id
_entity.type
_entity.pdbx_description
1 polymer ?
#
loop_
_entity_poly.entity_id
_entity_poly.type
_entity_poly.pdbx_seq_one_letter_code
_entity_poly.pdbx_strand_id
1 'polypeptide(L)'
;MGFEAPEVEQLFSKVYNRKVKEDDFDVDGELEQPAIARTGDIWFLGDHRVICGDATLPETYERLMAGKKANVVLTDPPYNVDVEETAGKIKNDNMPDDKFY
;
A
#
# COMPACT_ATOMS: atom_id res chain seq x y z
N MET A 1 -18.27 -4.82 19.08
CA MET A 1 -18.61 -3.54 18.43
C MET A 1 -18.57 -3.81 16.95
N GLY A 2 -19.72 -3.81 16.30
CA GLY A 2 -19.90 -4.20 14.91
C GLY A 2 -21.27 -3.74 14.46
N PHE A 3 -21.43 -3.57 13.15
CA PHE A 3 -22.68 -3.12 12.55
C PHE A 3 -23.67 -4.28 12.51
N GLU A 4 -24.92 -4.02 12.87
CA GLU A 4 -26.00 -5.00 12.73
C GLU A 4 -26.35 -5.16 11.25
N ALA A 5 -26.80 -6.36 10.82
CA ALA A 5 -27.11 -6.64 9.41
C ALA A 5 -27.99 -5.57 8.71
N PRO A 6 -29.01 -4.97 9.37
CA PRO A 6 -29.81 -3.91 8.76
C PRO A 6 -29.03 -2.60 8.56
N GLU A 7 -28.06 -2.32 9.42
CA GLU A 7 -27.22 -1.12 9.37
C GLU A 7 -26.22 -1.21 8.21
N VAL A 8 -25.68 -2.41 7.99
CA VAL A 8 -24.81 -2.74 6.86
C VAL A 8 -25.56 -2.56 5.52
N GLU A 9 -26.79 -3.04 5.43
CA GLU A 9 -27.62 -2.93 4.21
C GLU A 9 -28.01 -1.46 3.90
N GLN A 10 -28.28 -0.67 4.93
CA GLN A 10 -28.49 0.78 4.79
C GLN A 10 -27.22 1.54 4.36
N LEU A 11 -26.04 1.10 4.83
CA LEU A 11 -24.77 1.69 4.40
C LEU A 11 -24.50 1.38 2.93
N PHE A 12 -24.66 0.12 2.51
CA PHE A 12 -24.47 -0.27 1.12
C PHE A 12 -25.43 0.44 0.17
N SER A 13 -26.72 0.52 0.49
CA SER A 13 -27.70 1.22 -0.36
C SER A 13 -27.42 2.72 -0.53
N LYS A 14 -26.86 3.39 0.49
CA LYS A 14 -26.42 4.80 0.39
C LYS A 14 -25.18 4.98 -0.50
N VAL A 15 -24.29 3.99 -0.54
CA VAL A 15 -23.04 4.05 -1.32
C VAL A 15 -23.28 3.62 -2.78
N TYR A 16 -24.11 2.60 -3.02
CA TYR A 16 -24.44 2.10 -4.37
C TYR A 16 -25.15 3.13 -5.25
N ASN A 17 -25.86 4.11 -4.66
CA ASN A 17 -26.53 5.18 -5.41
C ASN A 17 -25.61 6.33 -5.84
N ARG A 18 -24.30 6.28 -5.52
CA ARG A 18 -23.34 7.17 -6.15
C ARG A 18 -23.00 6.60 -7.53
N LYS A 19 -23.32 7.37 -8.58
CA LYS A 19 -22.71 7.16 -9.90
C LYS A 19 -21.20 7.38 -9.72
N VAL A 20 -20.46 6.30 -9.53
CA VAL A 20 -19.00 6.32 -9.59
C VAL A 20 -18.66 6.51 -11.05
N LYS A 21 -18.04 7.64 -11.37
CA LYS A 21 -17.49 7.89 -12.68
C LYS A 21 -16.01 7.55 -12.58
N GLU A 22 -15.58 6.54 -13.33
CA GLU A 22 -14.15 6.28 -13.52
C GLU A 22 -13.52 7.48 -14.22
N ASP A 23 -12.29 7.81 -13.85
CA ASP A 23 -11.58 8.99 -14.33
C ASP A 23 -10.87 8.76 -15.68
N ASP A 24 -11.20 7.67 -16.37
CA ASP A 24 -10.57 7.23 -17.63
C ASP A 24 -9.03 7.18 -17.51
N PHE A 25 -8.51 6.79 -16.34
CA PHE A 25 -7.07 6.73 -16.06
C PHE A 25 -6.37 5.64 -16.90
N ASP A 26 -5.37 6.07 -17.68
CA ASP A 26 -4.52 5.20 -18.50
C ASP A 26 -3.37 4.63 -17.68
N VAL A 27 -3.58 3.43 -17.13
CA VAL A 27 -2.58 2.73 -16.31
C VAL A 27 -1.31 2.42 -17.11
N ASP A 28 -1.47 1.94 -18.35
CA ASP A 28 -0.34 1.53 -19.18
C ASP A 28 0.52 2.75 -19.56
N GLY A 29 -0.11 3.85 -19.97
CA GLY A 29 0.58 5.11 -20.28
C GLY A 29 1.29 5.74 -19.09
N GLU A 30 0.73 5.63 -17.87
CA GLU A 30 1.39 6.14 -16.67
C GLU A 30 2.59 5.27 -16.26
N LEU A 31 2.51 3.94 -16.44
CA LEU A 31 3.61 3.03 -16.14
C LEU A 31 4.85 3.24 -17.03
N GLU A 32 4.66 3.76 -18.26
CA GLU A 32 5.76 4.12 -19.15
C GLU A 32 6.50 5.40 -18.71
N GLN A 33 5.87 6.25 -17.89
CA GLN A 33 6.49 7.48 -17.42
C GLN A 33 7.56 7.21 -16.35
N PRO A 34 8.62 8.02 -16.31
CA PRO A 34 9.66 7.86 -15.30
C PRO A 34 9.09 8.08 -13.90
N ALA A 35 9.37 7.14 -13.00
CA ALA A 35 8.99 7.26 -11.59
C ALA A 35 9.50 8.57 -10.99
N ILE A 36 8.57 9.38 -10.48
CA ILE A 36 8.89 10.65 -9.81
C ILE A 36 9.47 10.45 -8.41
N ALA A 37 9.08 9.35 -7.76
CA ALA A 37 9.51 9.00 -6.40
C ALA A 37 10.94 8.47 -6.43
N ARG A 38 11.79 9.00 -5.55
CA ARG A 38 13.17 8.54 -5.38
C ARG A 38 13.39 8.02 -3.97
N THR A 39 14.27 7.03 -3.84
CA THR A 39 14.66 6.50 -2.54
C THR A 39 15.15 7.62 -1.63
N GLY A 40 14.55 7.72 -0.45
CA GLY A 40 14.79 8.75 0.54
C GLY A 40 13.87 9.96 0.44
N ASP A 41 13.01 10.07 -0.57
CA ASP A 41 11.99 11.10 -0.61
C ASP A 41 11.00 10.93 0.55
N ILE A 42 10.63 12.05 1.16
CA ILE A 42 9.60 12.11 2.20
C ILE A 42 8.56 13.13 1.77
N TRP A 43 7.33 12.68 1.63
CA TRP A 43 6.18 13.52 1.34
C TRP A 43 5.37 13.78 2.61
N PHE A 44 4.89 15.02 2.73
CA PHE A 44 4.04 15.47 3.83
C PHE A 44 2.63 15.70 3.31
N LEU A 45 1.66 14.98 3.88
CA LEU A 45 0.24 15.09 3.54
C LEU A 45 -0.50 15.56 4.79
N GLY A 46 -0.38 16.85 5.09
CA GLY A 46 -0.78 17.40 6.38
C GLY A 46 0.09 16.84 7.50
N ASP A 47 -0.55 16.22 8.50
CA ASP A 47 0.16 15.58 9.63
C ASP A 47 0.77 14.21 9.26
N HIS A 48 0.44 13.66 8.10
CA HIS A 48 0.90 12.35 7.65
C HIS A 48 2.21 12.44 6.86
N ARG A 49 3.02 11.38 6.95
CA ARG A 49 4.31 11.27 6.26
C ARG A 49 4.36 9.97 5.47
N VAL A 50 4.87 10.05 4.25
CA VAL A 50 5.13 8.89 3.38
C VAL A 50 6.61 8.93 2.99
N ILE A 51 7.30 7.79 3.09
CA ILE A 51 8.69 7.65 2.65
C ILE A 51 8.78 6.67 1.49
N CYS A 52 9.56 6.99 0.48
CA CYS A 52 10.05 6.00 -0.49
C CYS A 52 11.37 5.44 0.03
N GLY A 53 11.44 4.16 0.40
CA GLY A 53 12.65 3.57 0.99
C GLY A 53 12.56 2.06 1.15
N ASP A 54 13.69 1.45 1.53
CA ASP A 54 13.78 0.02 1.82
C ASP A 54 13.26 -0.26 3.24
N ALA A 55 12.20 -1.06 3.35
CA ALA A 55 11.58 -1.44 4.61
C ALA A 55 12.39 -2.46 5.43
N THR A 56 13.49 -3.01 4.89
CA THR A 56 14.41 -3.88 5.63
C THR A 56 15.46 -3.08 6.41
N LEU A 57 15.61 -1.79 6.11
CA LEU A 57 16.65 -0.92 6.65
C LEU A 57 16.12 -0.08 7.82
N PRO A 58 16.74 -0.16 9.03
CA PRO A 58 16.33 0.64 10.19
C PRO A 58 16.32 2.15 9.93
N GLU A 59 17.29 2.66 9.15
CA GLU A 59 17.43 4.07 8.82
C GLU A 59 16.22 4.63 8.06
N THR A 60 15.52 3.81 7.28
CA THR A 60 14.28 4.20 6.59
C THR A 60 13.23 4.60 7.62
N TYR A 61 13.08 3.80 8.68
CA TYR A 61 12.13 4.06 9.74
C TYR A 61 12.57 5.24 10.61
N GLU A 62 13.84 5.36 10.96
CA GLU A 62 14.32 6.50 11.74
C GLU A 62 13.97 7.83 11.06
N ARG A 63 14.16 7.90 9.74
CA ARG A 63 13.81 9.06 8.91
C ARG A 63 12.31 9.29 8.83
N LEU A 64 11.52 8.24 8.57
CA LEU A 64 10.05 8.30 8.51
C LEU A 64 9.43 8.73 9.83
N MET A 65 10.00 8.28 10.95
CA MET A 65 9.43 8.48 12.27
C MET A 65 9.86 9.81 12.90
N ALA A 66 11.02 10.38 12.51
CA ALA A 66 11.58 11.62 13.05
C ALA A 66 11.45 11.74 14.58
N GLY A 67 11.92 10.71 15.29
CA GLY A 67 11.91 10.65 16.75
C GLY A 67 10.56 10.30 17.39
N LYS A 68 9.47 10.18 16.62
CA LYS A 68 8.20 9.64 17.11
C LYS A 68 8.23 8.10 17.12
N LYS A 69 7.32 7.47 17.86
CA LYS A 69 7.14 6.02 17.87
C LYS A 69 5.75 5.67 17.36
N ALA A 70 5.66 4.58 16.60
CA ALA A 70 4.39 4.04 16.15
C ALA A 70 3.72 3.34 17.33
N ASN A 71 2.42 3.57 17.51
CA ASN A 71 1.63 2.84 18.50
C ASN A 71 1.19 1.46 17.96
N VAL A 72 0.98 1.37 16.64
CA VAL A 72 0.55 0.16 15.93
C VAL A 72 1.32 0.11 14.61
N VAL A 73 1.73 -1.09 14.23
CA VAL A 73 2.31 -1.39 12.91
C VAL A 73 1.36 -2.34 12.20
N LEU A 74 0.96 -1.97 10.98
CA LEU A 74 0.22 -2.81 10.07
C LEU A 74 1.12 -3.06 8.88
N THR A 75 1.35 -4.33 8.55
CA THR A 75 2.25 -4.74 7.47
C THR A 75 1.67 -5.96 6.78
N ASP A 76 1.86 -6.02 5.47
CA ASP A 76 1.54 -7.16 4.63
C ASP A 76 2.85 -7.61 3.95
N PRO A 77 3.71 -8.37 4.66
CA PRO A 77 5.00 -8.80 4.12
C PRO A 77 4.82 -9.82 2.99
N PRO A 78 5.83 -10.07 2.15
CA PRO A 78 5.79 -11.18 1.20
C PRO A 78 5.54 -12.51 1.93
N TYR A 79 4.78 -13.43 1.32
CA TYR A 79 4.40 -14.73 1.91
C TYR A 79 4.89 -15.95 1.13
N ASN A 80 5.67 -15.76 0.07
CA ASN A 80 6.25 -16.81 -0.77
C ASN A 80 5.22 -17.66 -1.52
N VAL A 81 4.13 -17.03 -1.97
CA VAL A 81 3.01 -17.73 -2.61
C VAL A 81 3.01 -17.62 -4.15
N ASP A 82 4.08 -17.05 -4.73
CA ASP A 82 4.27 -16.75 -6.16
C ASP A 82 3.08 -16.01 -6.77
N VAL A 83 2.66 -14.89 -6.16
CA VAL A 83 1.55 -14.10 -6.69
C VAL A 83 1.89 -13.55 -8.08
N GLU A 84 1.07 -13.91 -9.07
CA GLU A 84 0.99 -13.28 -10.39
C GLU A 84 -0.32 -12.50 -10.51
N GLU A 85 -0.25 -11.17 -10.53
CA GLU A 85 -1.38 -10.31 -10.87
C GLU A 85 -1.14 -9.54 -12.17
N THR A 86 -2.20 -8.91 -12.70
CA THR A 86 -2.13 -8.07 -13.90
C THR A 86 -1.09 -6.94 -13.79
N ALA A 87 -0.81 -6.49 -12.57
CA ALA A 87 0.20 -5.46 -12.26
C ALA A 87 1.65 -6.00 -12.18
N GLY A 88 1.85 -7.31 -12.34
CA GLY A 88 3.17 -7.96 -12.37
C GLY A 88 3.39 -8.96 -11.22
N LYS A 89 4.60 -9.53 -11.18
CA LYS A 89 5.06 -10.43 -10.12
C LYS A 89 5.67 -9.65 -8.96
N ILE A 90 5.37 -10.08 -7.74
CA ILE A 90 6.06 -9.58 -6.55
C ILE A 90 7.49 -10.14 -6.52
N LYS A 91 8.47 -9.24 -6.43
CA LYS A 91 9.88 -9.62 -6.37
C LYS A 91 10.16 -10.33 -5.04
N ASN A 92 10.85 -11.48 -5.10
CA ASN A 92 11.19 -12.34 -3.95
C ASN A 92 9.99 -13.09 -3.32
N ASP A 93 8.89 -13.24 -4.05
CA ASP A 93 7.71 -14.00 -3.58
C ASP A 93 7.64 -15.44 -4.13
N ASN A 94 8.74 -15.93 -4.72
CA ASN A 94 8.94 -17.32 -5.13
C ASN A 94 10.42 -17.70 -4.91
N MET A 95 10.77 -17.92 -3.64
CA MET A 95 12.08 -18.35 -3.17
C MET A 95 12.01 -19.78 -2.66
N PRO A 96 13.08 -20.59 -2.82
CA PRO A 96 13.16 -21.87 -2.14
C PRO A 96 13.16 -21.65 -0.61
N ASP A 97 12.53 -22.57 0.13
CA ASP A 97 12.25 -22.46 1.57
C ASP A 97 13.49 -22.06 2.41
N ASP A 98 14.68 -22.50 2.00
CA ASP A 98 15.96 -22.25 2.67
C ASP A 98 16.47 -20.80 2.53
N LYS A 99 15.83 -19.98 1.68
CA LYS A 99 16.22 -18.60 1.42
C LYS A 99 15.17 -17.56 1.81
N PHE A 100 14.00 -17.99 2.28
CA PHE A 100 12.90 -17.11 2.62
C PHE A 100 12.94 -16.59 4.08
N TYR A 101 13.67 -17.28 4.96
CA TYR A 101 13.84 -16.93 6.39
C TYR A 101 15.29 -16.61 6.75
#